data_AF-A0A5A9DWB1-F1
#
_entry.id   AF-A0A5A9DWB1-F1
#
_cell.length_a   1.000
_cell.length_b   1.000
_cell.length_c   1.000
_cell.angle_alpha   90.00
_cell.angle_beta   90.00
_cell.angle_gamma   90.00
#
_symmetry.space_group_name_H-M   'P 1'
#
loop_
_entity.id
_entity.type
_entity.pdbx_description
1 polymer ?
#
loop_
_entity_poly.entity_id
_entity_poly.type
_entity_poly.pdbx_seq_one_letter_code
_entity_poly.pdbx_strand_id
1 'polypeptide(L)' 'MDNTDKRNRLDESPFQYRVNKDQSVFIEHEGKRVKILKGREAEKFIKNVNAAENDKAVQLVMAKITGNFKRGNERKKR' A
#
# COMPACT_ATOMS: atom_id res chain seq x y z
N MET A 1 -13.07 -21.29 -8.82
CA MET A 1 -13.21 -19.85 -8.57
C MET A 1 -12.01 -19.38 -7.76
N ASP A 2 -11.03 -18.72 -8.39
CA ASP A 2 -10.21 -17.69 -7.74
C ASP A 2 -9.54 -16.88 -8.86
N ASN A 3 -10.09 -15.70 -9.17
CA ASN A 3 -9.53 -14.78 -10.15
C ASN A 3 -8.81 -13.64 -9.40
N THR A 4 -7.87 -13.99 -8.53
CA THR A 4 -6.98 -13.00 -7.91
C THR A 4 -5.74 -12.83 -8.80
N ASP A 5 -5.85 -11.89 -9.75
CA ASP A 5 -4.77 -11.40 -10.63
C ASP A 5 -4.05 -12.43 -11.54
N LYS A 6 -4.43 -12.49 -12.82
CA LYS A 6 -3.82 -13.35 -13.87
C LYS A 6 -2.31 -13.11 -14.14
N ARG A 7 -1.62 -12.25 -13.39
CA ARG A 7 -0.20 -11.92 -13.57
C ARG A 7 0.68 -12.23 -12.36
N ASN A 8 0.13 -12.73 -11.26
CA ASN A 8 0.88 -13.10 -10.05
C ASN A 8 1.80 -11.99 -9.48
N ARG A 9 1.59 -10.71 -9.87
CA ARG A 9 2.53 -9.60 -9.58
C ARG A 9 2.54 -9.16 -8.11
N LEU A 10 1.53 -9.56 -7.33
CA LEU A 10 1.48 -9.31 -5.89
C LEU A 10 2.24 -10.38 -5.10
N ASP A 11 2.62 -11.50 -5.71
CA ASP A 11 3.46 -12.54 -5.08
C ASP A 11 4.92 -12.08 -4.99
N GLU A 12 5.35 -11.21 -5.91
CA GLU A 12 6.70 -10.64 -5.96
C GLU A 12 6.95 -9.55 -4.91
N SER A 13 5.97 -9.21 -4.06
CA SER A 13 6.06 -8.16 -3.04
C SER A 13 6.68 -6.85 -3.57
N PRO A 14 6.14 -6.27 -4.67
CA PRO A 14 6.79 -5.15 -5.35
C PRO A 14 6.80 -3.88 -4.52
N PHE A 15 5.92 -3.74 -3.52
CA PHE A 15 5.92 -2.61 -2.61
C PHE A 15 6.70 -2.89 -1.33
N GLN A 16 7.51 -1.94 -0.94
CA GLN A 16 8.19 -1.90 0.34
C GLN A 16 7.87 -0.57 1.03
N TYR A 17 7.86 -0.57 2.36
CA TYR A 17 7.74 0.66 3.12
C TYR A 17 8.80 0.73 4.22
N ARG A 18 9.20 1.95 4.54
CA ARG A 18 10.14 2.24 5.62
C ARG A 18 9.61 3.36 6.47
N VAL A 19 9.53 3.12 7.78
CA VAL A 19 9.18 4.15 8.76
C VAL A 19 10.47 4.80 9.27
N ASN A 20 10.54 6.13 9.23
CA ASN A 20 11.66 6.90 9.76
C ASN A 20 11.40 7.38 11.17
N LYS A 21 12.47 7.86 11.82
CA LYS A 21 12.42 8.43 13.18
C LYS A 21 11.54 9.68 13.29
N ASP A 22 11.34 10.42 12.20
CA ASP A 22 10.44 11.58 12.15
C ASP A 22 8.96 11.21 11.95
N GLN A 23 8.61 9.92 12.09
CA GLN A 23 7.29 9.36 11.76
C GLN A 23 6.89 9.53 10.28
N SER A 24 7.83 9.85 9.38
CA SER A 24 7.56 9.75 7.96
C SER A 24 7.63 8.30 7.48
N VAL A 25 6.83 7.99 6.47
CA VAL A 25 6.84 6.68 5.81
C VAL A 25 7.24 6.86 4.36
N PHE A 26 8.28 6.16 3.93
CA PHE A 26 8.65 6.04 2.54
C PHE A 26 8.04 4.77 1.97
N ILE A 27 7.43 4.88 0.79
CA ILE A 27 6.90 3.76 0.04
C ILE A 27 7.69 3.65 -1.25
N GLU A 28 8.18 2.45 -1.50
CA GLU A 28 9.00 2.07 -2.64
C GLU A 28 8.25 1.02 -3.45
N HIS A 29 8.37 1.10 -4.77
CA HIS A 29 7.82 0.13 -5.71
C HIS A 29 8.95 -0.29 -6.64
N GLU A 30 9.26 -1.58 -6.70
CA GLU A 30 10.35 -2.14 -7.53
C GLU A 30 11.69 -1.40 -7.34
N GLY A 31 12.03 -1.10 -6.07
CA GLY A 31 13.27 -0.39 -5.72
C GLY A 31 13.28 1.11 -6.01
N LYS A 32 12.14 1.70 -6.38
CA LYS A 32 11.99 3.15 -6.61
C LYS A 32 11.04 3.77 -5.60
N ARG A 33 11.47 4.82 -4.92
CA ARG A 33 10.60 5.59 -4.01
C ARG A 33 9.48 6.27 -4.80
N VAL A 34 8.26 5.79 -4.61
CA VAL A 34 7.06 6.29 -5.29
C VAL A 34 6.29 7.29 -4.45
N LYS A 35 6.37 7.20 -3.11
CA LYS A 35 5.62 8.10 -2.23
C LYS A 35 6.28 8.32 -0.88
N ILE A 36 6.02 9.48 -0.30
CA ILE A 36 6.42 9.86 1.06
C ILE A 36 5.17 10.31 1.79
N LEU A 37 4.88 9.68 2.93
CA LEU A 37 3.78 10.07 3.82
C LEU A 37 4.38 10.75 5.05
N LYS A 38 3.70 11.78 5.56
CA LYS A 38 4.10 12.51 6.76
C LYS A 38 2.89 12.84 7.62
N GLY A 39 3.12 13.04 8.92
CA GLY A 39 2.09 13.39 9.90
C GLY A 39 0.90 12.43 9.84
N ARG A 40 -0.31 12.98 9.79
CA ARG A 40 -1.56 12.21 9.82
C ARG A 40 -1.68 11.13 8.75
N GLU A 41 -1.12 11.35 7.55
CA GLU A 41 -1.14 10.33 6.48
C GLU A 41 -0.24 9.15 6.81
N ALA A 42 0.93 9.40 7.40
CA ALA A 42 1.84 8.36 7.85
C ALA A 42 1.22 7.55 9.00
N GLU A 43 0.64 8.22 9.99
CA GLU A 43 -0.05 7.56 11.10
C GLU A 43 -1.20 6.67 10.62
N LYS A 44 -2.03 7.17 9.69
CA LYS A 44 -3.13 6.41 9.10
C LYS A 44 -2.62 5.20 8.33
N PHE A 45 -1.52 5.36 7.59
CA PHE A 45 -0.89 4.25 6.88
C PHE A 45 -0.40 3.17 7.84
N ILE A 46 0.33 3.56 8.89
CA ILE A 46 0.84 2.63 9.91
C ILE A 46 -0.31 1.87 10.56
N LYS A 47 -1.41 2.53 10.91
CA LYS A 47 -2.61 1.87 11.45
C LYS A 47 -3.20 0.84 10.49
N ASN A 48 -3.33 1.17 9.20
CA ASN A 48 -3.86 0.24 8.20
C ASN A 48 -2.92 -0.96 7.97
N VAL A 49 -1.61 -0.75 7.99
CA VAL A 49 -0.63 -1.82 7.86
C VAL A 49 -0.62 -2.73 9.09
N ASN A 50 -0.73 -2.18 10.31
CA ASN A 50 -0.84 -2.98 11.54
C ASN A 50 -2.16 -3.75 11.62
N ALA A 51 -3.24 -3.23 11.02
CA ALA A 51 -4.52 -3.92 10.93
C ALA A 51 -4.57 -4.96 9.80
N ALA A 52 -3.55 -5.05 8.96
CA ALA A 52 -3.50 -6.02 7.87
C ALA A 52 -3.16 -7.41 8.41
N GLU A 53 -3.99 -8.39 8.11
CA GLU A 53 -3.84 -9.75 8.66
C GLU A 53 -2.74 -10.56 7.98
N ASN A 54 -2.33 -10.19 6.77
CA ASN A 54 -1.36 -10.92 5.94
C ASN A 54 -0.52 -9.96 5.07
N ASP A 55 0.64 -10.40 4.58
CA ASP A 55 1.50 -9.63 3.67
C ASP A 55 0.77 -9.11 2.43
N LYS A 56 -0.11 -9.91 1.83
CA LYS A 56 -0.94 -9.48 0.69
C LYS A 56 -1.82 -8.26 1.05
N ALA A 57 -2.36 -8.20 2.26
CA ALA A 57 -3.16 -7.07 2.70
C ALA A 57 -2.29 -5.81 2.89
N VAL A 58 -1.06 -5.96 3.39
CA VAL A 58 -0.08 -4.87 3.48
C VAL A 58 0.27 -4.32 2.10
N GLN A 59 0.56 -5.21 1.13
CA GLN A 59 0.79 -4.85 -0.27
C GLN A 59 -0.39 -4.07 -0.86
N LEU A 60 -1.64 -4.51 -0.60
CA LEU A 60 -2.85 -3.82 -1.04
C LEU A 60 -3.00 -2.41 -0.43
N VAL A 61 -2.62 -2.21 0.84
CA VAL A 61 -2.62 -0.88 1.48
C VAL A 61 -1.63 0.05 0.78
N MET A 62 -0.41 -0.42 0.50
CA MET A 62 0.62 0.34 -0.24
C MET A 62 0.20 0.66 -1.68
N ALA A 63 -0.39 -0.31 -2.37
CA ALA A 63 -0.96 -0.18 -3.70
C ALA A 63 -2.09 0.88 -3.77
N LYS A 64 -2.96 0.92 -2.77
CA LYS A 64 -4.06 1.91 -2.68
C LYS A 64 -3.53 3.33 -2.47
N ILE A 65 -2.54 3.52 -1.61
CA ILE A 65 -2.04 4.85 -1.26
C ILE A 65 -1.12 5.44 -2.34
N THR A 66 -0.39 4.60 -3.08
CA THR A 66 0.42 4.98 -4.23
C THR A 66 -0.44 5.28 -5.47
N GLY A 67 -1.70 4.83 -5.50
CA GLY A 67 -2.60 5.02 -6.63
C GLY A 67 -2.38 4.04 -7.78
N ASN A 68 -1.39 3.14 -7.67
CA ASN A 68 -1.04 2.16 -8.70
C ASN A 68 -2.13 1.10 -8.93
N PHE A 69 -3.07 0.94 -8.00
CA PHE A 69 -4.14 -0.07 -8.09
C PHE A 69 -5.54 0.54 -8.05
N LYS A 70 -5.70 1.86 -8.29
CA LYS A 70 -7.01 2.48 -8.50
C LYS A 70 -7.59 2.07 -9.86
N ARG A 71 -8.03 0.83 -10.00
CA ARG A 71 -8.94 0.41 -11.08
C ARG A 71 -10.23 -0.13 -10.47
N GLY A 72 -11.13 0.80 -10.14
CA GLY A 72 -12.56 0.52 -9.86
C GLY A 72 -12.90 0.20 -8.39
N ASN A 73 -13.99 0.81 -7.91
CA ASN A 73 -14.59 0.75 -6.56
C ASN A 73 -13.73 1.37 -5.45
N GLU A 74 -14.09 2.44 -4.73
CA GLU A 74 -15.40 2.89 -4.26
C GLU A 74 -15.41 4.43 -4.20
N ARG A 75 -16.04 5.08 -5.20
CA ARG A 75 -16.70 6.35 -4.92
C ARG A 75 -17.90 5.97 -4.06
N LYS A 76 -17.77 6.03 -2.73
CA LYS A 76 -18.95 6.14 -1.87
C LYS A 76 -19.51 7.54 -2.16
N LYS A 77 -20.50 7.57 -3.06
CA LYS A 77 -21.31 8.72 -3.41
C LYS A 77 -21.83 9.33 -2.10
N ARG A 78 -21.73 10.67 -2.05
CA ARG A 78 -22.38 11.66 -1.16
C ARG A 78 -23.21 11.14 0.00
#